data_AF-A0A7Y6TYH2-F1
#
_entry.id   AF-A0A7Y6TYH2-F1
#
_cell.length_a   1.000
_cell.length_b   1.000
_cell.length_c   1.000
_cell.angle_alpha   90.00
_cell.angle_beta   90.00
_cell.angle_gamma   90.00
#
_symmetry.space_group_name_H-M   'P 1'
#
loop_
_entity.id
_entity.type
_entity.pdbx_description
1 polymer ?
#
loop_
_entity_poly.entity_id
_entity_poly.type
_entity_poly.pdbx_seq_one_letter_code
_entity_poly.pdbx_strand_id
1 'polypeptide(L)'
;MEALDLKRHRPDHFSGKTLTLGGADYVVGELFRAGEQGYMHPLRNVRSGLALHLVQIRQSYRHEPDAAAAASRLKARGTTALRTGFFRNGQPCPVAPMRALDLAGGVLELHEHAFGLADADARLLDGAADVAEAGQIDAALERVEGFLARHPDHTAALALAAELHGRARQRGEALARIEHAVAIEPNLSTYALRRATCMLDAGRALAAASVLADFRHAFPGEPDAAILAVHTALRRGQPEEARRALDEVAAPTPVIAELASLIDRAARASALVAGLAAQRRPGLGLTDDALATLQRAHELYALDPAVDVNLAFALRDRGDFARATELLTMVAGAVDPQWVPYVRMSAAFCFAARQDWARAEANASNALQMLGHPAEILPADVPGLVTWIDFDRGTATEHPPARALAALDAWSRGAAEAGTPSQATEVLRPLYEKAAATFGGAAHAAAAPPEPPPWWKRLLSSRP
;
A
#
# COMPACT_ATOMS: atom_id res chain seq x y z
N MET A 1 -11.29 28.20 20.15
CA MET A 1 -12.42 27.36 20.62
C MET A 1 -11.95 26.53 21.80
N GLU A 2 -12.82 26.22 22.75
CA GLU A 2 -12.44 25.42 23.94
C GLU A 2 -12.52 23.92 23.60
N ALA A 3 -11.49 23.14 23.95
CA ALA A 3 -11.47 21.70 23.75
C ALA A 3 -12.48 20.99 24.66
N LEU A 4 -13.22 20.01 24.14
CA LEU A 4 -14.22 19.26 24.89
C LEU A 4 -13.59 18.51 26.07
N ASP A 5 -14.14 18.71 27.26
CA ASP A 5 -13.76 18.00 28.47
C ASP A 5 -15.03 17.48 29.17
N LEU A 6 -15.20 16.16 29.22
CA LEU A 6 -16.42 15.53 29.74
C LEU A 6 -16.57 15.65 31.27
N LYS A 7 -15.50 16.00 32.01
CA LYS A 7 -15.59 16.30 33.45
C LYS A 7 -16.06 17.73 33.70
N ARG A 8 -15.70 18.65 32.80
CA ARG A 8 -15.95 20.09 32.98
C ARG A 8 -17.23 20.56 32.29
N HIS A 9 -17.51 20.03 31.11
CA HIS A 9 -18.60 20.49 30.27
C HIS A 9 -19.88 19.72 30.56
N ARG A 10 -21.00 20.45 30.54
CA ARG A 10 -22.34 19.89 30.63
C ARG A 10 -22.91 19.65 29.23
N PRO A 11 -23.93 18.81 29.06
CA PRO A 11 -24.49 18.49 27.74
C PRO A 11 -24.92 19.70 26.91
N ASP A 12 -25.51 20.70 27.57
CA ASP A 12 -25.88 22.00 27.00
C ASP A 12 -24.68 22.86 26.57
N HIS A 13 -23.48 22.50 27.00
CA HIS A 13 -22.23 23.17 26.65
C HIS A 13 -21.36 22.38 25.66
N PHE A 14 -21.82 21.22 25.14
CA PHE A 14 -21.02 20.44 24.20
C PHE A 14 -20.94 21.09 22.82
N SER A 15 -22.02 21.70 22.34
CA SER A 15 -22.05 22.43 21.06
C SER A 15 -20.94 23.51 21.01
N GLY A 16 -20.20 23.56 19.91
CA GLY A 16 -19.12 24.52 19.68
C GLY A 16 -17.77 24.18 20.33
N LYS A 17 -17.67 23.06 21.07
CA LYS A 17 -16.38 22.57 21.59
C LYS A 17 -15.58 21.88 20.50
N THR A 18 -14.26 21.84 20.67
CA THR A 18 -13.35 21.19 19.71
C THR A 18 -12.80 19.86 20.19
N LEU A 19 -12.49 18.99 19.24
CA LEU A 19 -11.87 17.69 19.45
C LEU A 19 -10.77 17.48 18.41
N THR A 20 -9.62 16.95 18.81
CA THR A 20 -8.58 16.53 17.87
C THR A 20 -8.53 15.01 17.85
N LEU A 21 -8.86 14.40 16.70
CA LEU A 21 -8.94 12.96 16.53
C LEU A 21 -8.08 12.55 15.33
N GLY A 22 -7.13 11.64 15.52
CA GLY A 22 -6.27 11.15 14.42
C GLY A 22 -5.45 12.25 13.73
N GLY A 23 -5.19 13.36 14.42
CA GLY A 23 -4.48 14.53 13.86
C GLY A 23 -5.37 15.55 13.13
N ALA A 24 -6.69 15.32 13.05
CA ALA A 24 -7.65 16.27 12.48
C ALA A 24 -8.49 16.95 13.58
N ASP A 25 -8.82 18.21 13.36
CA ASP A 25 -9.64 19.00 14.28
C ASP A 25 -11.12 19.01 13.87
N TYR A 26 -11.98 18.83 14.86
CA TYR A 26 -13.42 18.77 14.73
C TYR A 26 -14.10 19.74 15.68
N VAL A 27 -15.27 20.24 15.28
CA VAL A 27 -16.19 21.01 16.11
C VAL A 27 -17.43 20.18 16.37
N VAL A 28 -17.82 20.09 17.63
CA VAL A 28 -19.08 19.48 18.04
C VAL A 28 -20.23 20.37 17.61
N GLY A 29 -21.11 19.87 16.74
CA GLY A 29 -22.29 20.58 16.27
C GLY A 29 -23.43 20.57 17.29
N GLU A 30 -24.57 21.12 16.86
CA GLU A 30 -25.76 21.18 17.70
C GLU A 30 -26.29 19.80 18.09
N LEU A 31 -26.97 19.73 19.24
CA LEU A 31 -27.58 18.51 19.74
C LEU A 31 -28.56 17.97 18.69
N PHE A 32 -28.20 16.84 18.09
CA PHE A 32 -29.01 16.18 17.07
C PHE A 32 -30.11 15.33 17.71
N ARG A 33 -29.76 14.59 18.77
CA ARG A 33 -30.72 13.75 19.50
C ARG A 33 -30.28 13.55 20.95
N ALA A 34 -31.21 13.74 21.87
CA ALA A 34 -31.10 13.25 23.23
C ALA A 34 -31.97 12.01 23.38
N GLY A 35 -31.43 10.96 24.01
CA GLY A 35 -32.19 9.76 24.36
C GLY A 35 -31.65 9.14 25.63
N GLU A 36 -32.32 8.07 26.10
CA GLU A 36 -31.95 7.36 27.33
C GLU A 36 -30.48 6.91 27.35
N GLN A 37 -29.90 6.67 26.16
CA GLN A 37 -28.51 6.21 26.04
C GLN A 37 -27.46 7.34 25.95
N GLY A 38 -27.84 8.60 25.78
CA GLY A 38 -26.87 9.70 25.63
C GLY A 38 -27.33 10.89 24.81
N TYR A 39 -26.40 11.82 24.66
CA TYR A 39 -26.48 13.01 23.81
C TYR A 39 -25.68 12.76 22.53
N MET A 40 -26.32 12.93 21.38
CA MET A 40 -25.69 12.74 20.07
C MET A 40 -25.52 14.07 19.36
N HIS A 41 -24.30 14.32 18.91
CA HIS A 41 -23.92 15.52 18.17
C HIS A 41 -23.18 15.14 16.89
N PRO A 42 -23.39 15.85 15.78
CA PRO A 42 -22.53 15.72 14.61
C PRO A 42 -21.14 16.30 14.91
N LEU A 43 -20.08 15.67 14.40
CA LEU A 43 -18.74 16.24 14.44
C LEU A 43 -18.41 16.81 13.07
N ARG A 44 -18.24 18.13 13.00
CA ARG A 44 -17.85 18.83 11.78
C ARG A 44 -16.34 18.98 11.74
N ASN A 45 -15.70 18.44 10.72
CA ASN A 45 -14.27 18.66 10.49
C ASN A 45 -14.03 20.14 10.15
N VAL A 46 -13.03 20.73 10.79
CA VAL A 46 -12.73 22.17 10.64
C VAL A 46 -12.28 22.51 9.22
N ARG A 47 -11.54 21.59 8.57
CA ARG A 47 -10.96 21.81 7.25
C ARG A 47 -11.92 21.49 6.12
N SER A 48 -12.55 20.32 6.14
CA SER A 48 -13.52 19.94 5.09
C SER A 48 -14.87 20.66 5.24
N GLY A 49 -15.21 21.06 6.47
CA GLY A 49 -16.53 21.56 6.80
C GLY A 49 -17.62 20.48 6.80
N LEU A 50 -17.30 19.21 6.55
CA LEU A 50 -18.26 18.11 6.51
C LEU A 50 -18.47 17.49 7.88
N ALA A 51 -19.65 16.90 8.11
CA ALA A 51 -20.02 16.30 9.40
C ALA A 51 -20.13 14.77 9.33
N LEU A 52 -19.06 14.11 8.88
CA LEU A 52 -19.08 12.69 8.53
C LEU A 52 -19.06 11.73 9.73
N HIS A 53 -19.13 12.24 10.97
CA HIS A 53 -19.21 11.43 12.18
C HIS A 53 -20.30 11.95 13.11
N LEU A 54 -20.82 11.04 13.94
CA LEU A 54 -21.55 11.37 15.15
C LEU A 54 -20.70 11.04 16.38
N VAL A 55 -20.78 11.92 17.37
CA VAL A 55 -20.35 11.62 18.73
C VAL A 55 -21.57 11.36 19.60
N GLN A 56 -21.57 10.24 20.33
CA GLN A 56 -22.51 9.96 21.40
C GLN A 56 -21.79 10.02 22.75
N ILE A 57 -22.34 10.82 23.68
CA ILE A 57 -21.85 10.97 25.05
C ILE A 57 -22.96 10.46 25.98
N ARG A 58 -22.67 9.42 26.78
CA ARG A 58 -23.66 8.81 27.68
C ARG A 58 -24.10 9.77 28.78
N GLN A 59 -25.40 9.73 29.13
CA GLN A 59 -25.92 10.54 30.23
C GLN A 59 -25.29 10.17 31.58
N SER A 60 -24.97 8.88 31.76
CA SER A 60 -24.39 8.36 32.99
C SER A 60 -22.97 8.86 33.29
N TYR A 61 -22.26 9.48 32.33
CA TYR A 61 -20.92 10.06 32.60
C TYR A 61 -20.92 11.08 33.73
N ARG A 62 -22.05 11.75 33.95
CA ARG A 62 -22.17 12.78 35.00
C ARG A 62 -22.10 12.19 36.42
N HIS A 63 -22.59 10.96 36.59
CA HIS A 63 -22.78 10.35 37.91
C HIS A 63 -21.85 9.17 38.12
N GLU A 64 -21.51 8.45 37.05
CA GLU A 64 -20.72 7.22 37.07
C GLU A 64 -19.76 7.17 35.87
N PRO A 65 -18.70 8.00 35.84
CA PRO A 65 -17.83 8.14 34.66
C PRO A 65 -17.11 6.84 34.29
N ASP A 66 -16.65 6.07 35.28
CA ASP A 66 -15.93 4.81 35.04
C ASP A 66 -16.87 3.71 34.50
N ALA A 67 -18.09 3.62 35.03
CA ALA A 67 -19.10 2.68 34.55
C ALA A 67 -19.58 3.06 33.13
N ALA A 68 -19.76 4.35 32.86
CA ALA A 68 -20.08 4.85 31.54
C ALA A 68 -18.98 4.53 30.51
N ALA A 69 -17.71 4.73 30.87
CA ALA A 69 -16.55 4.37 30.05
C ALA A 69 -16.48 2.87 29.77
N ALA A 70 -16.66 2.04 30.80
CA ALA A 70 -16.71 0.59 30.65
C ALA A 70 -17.85 0.17 29.71
N ALA A 71 -19.04 0.77 29.84
CA ALA A 71 -20.19 0.46 29.00
C ALA A 71 -20.00 0.90 27.55
N SER A 72 -19.40 2.07 27.27
CA SER A 72 -19.07 2.49 25.91
C SER A 72 -18.06 1.55 25.25
N ARG A 73 -17.00 1.13 25.98
CA ARG A 73 -16.03 0.15 25.48
C ARG A 73 -16.66 -1.22 25.25
N LEU A 74 -17.58 -1.66 26.12
CA LEU A 74 -18.32 -2.90 25.94
C LEU A 74 -19.23 -2.84 24.70
N LYS A 75 -19.93 -1.72 24.50
CA LYS A 75 -20.77 -1.48 23.30
C LYS A 75 -19.95 -1.51 22.02
N ALA A 76 -18.75 -0.91 22.01
CA ALA A 76 -17.84 -0.97 20.87
C ALA A 76 -17.45 -2.41 20.51
N ARG A 77 -17.04 -3.21 21.51
CA ARG A 77 -16.72 -4.63 21.30
C ARG A 77 -17.93 -5.44 20.81
N GLY A 78 -19.11 -5.19 21.39
CA GLY A 78 -20.35 -5.83 20.98
C GLY A 78 -20.74 -5.49 19.54
N THR A 79 -20.55 -4.23 19.14
CA THR A 79 -20.80 -3.77 17.77
C THR A 79 -19.87 -4.49 16.79
N THR A 80 -18.57 -4.58 17.09
CA THR A 80 -17.60 -5.37 16.31
C THR A 80 -18.04 -6.82 16.11
N ALA A 81 -18.50 -7.50 17.16
CA ALA A 81 -18.95 -8.89 17.06
C ALA A 81 -20.19 -9.06 16.17
N LEU A 82 -21.07 -8.06 16.09
CA LEU A 82 -22.24 -8.10 15.21
C LEU A 82 -21.86 -7.94 13.72
N ARG A 83 -20.76 -7.25 13.40
CA ARG A 83 -20.37 -6.98 12.01
C ARG A 83 -19.99 -8.22 11.21
N THR A 84 -19.46 -9.22 11.89
CA THR A 84 -18.99 -10.46 11.27
C THR A 84 -20.06 -11.54 11.17
N GLY A 85 -21.26 -11.33 11.72
CA GLY A 85 -22.26 -12.39 11.85
C GLY A 85 -23.73 -11.95 11.87
N PHE A 86 -24.03 -10.66 11.67
CA PHE A 86 -25.41 -10.18 11.68
C PHE A 86 -26.03 -10.29 10.29
N PHE A 87 -26.92 -11.26 10.13
CA PHE A 87 -27.69 -11.49 8.91
C PHE A 87 -29.19 -11.25 9.17
N ARG A 88 -29.87 -10.61 8.22
CA ARG A 88 -31.33 -10.50 8.18
C ARG A 88 -31.82 -11.11 6.87
N ASN A 89 -32.68 -12.11 6.97
CA ASN A 89 -33.19 -12.85 5.81
C ASN A 89 -32.06 -13.45 4.93
N GLY A 90 -30.98 -13.91 5.56
CA GLY A 90 -29.80 -14.46 4.86
C GLY A 90 -28.90 -13.42 4.20
N GLN A 91 -29.21 -12.12 4.29
CA GLN A 91 -28.37 -11.04 3.79
C GLN A 91 -27.57 -10.41 4.94
N PRO A 92 -26.26 -10.17 4.76
CA PRO A 92 -25.47 -9.47 5.77
C PRO A 92 -26.06 -8.08 5.99
N CYS A 93 -26.27 -7.72 7.24
CA CYS A 93 -26.76 -6.40 7.62
C CYS A 93 -25.57 -5.52 8.00
N PRO A 94 -25.34 -4.41 7.29
CA PRO A 94 -24.22 -3.53 7.61
C PRO A 94 -24.47 -2.88 8.98
N VAL A 95 -23.57 -3.16 9.91
CA VAL A 95 -23.50 -2.45 11.19
C VAL A 95 -22.35 -1.45 11.08
N ALA A 96 -22.67 -0.16 11.17
CA ALA A 96 -21.67 0.90 11.06
C ALA A 96 -20.60 0.78 12.16
N PRO A 97 -19.33 1.09 11.86
CA PRO A 97 -18.28 1.10 12.87
C PRO A 97 -18.63 2.06 14.01
N MET A 98 -18.38 1.59 15.23
CA MET A 98 -18.46 2.40 16.44
C MET A 98 -17.20 2.19 17.27
N ARG A 99 -16.55 3.29 17.63
CA ARG A 99 -15.31 3.30 18.42
C ARG A 99 -15.54 4.01 19.74
N ALA A 100 -14.97 3.48 20.81
CA ALA A 100 -14.90 4.16 22.09
C ALA A 100 -13.56 4.90 22.17
N LEU A 101 -13.58 6.23 22.25
CA LEU A 101 -12.37 7.06 22.24
C LEU A 101 -12.18 7.74 23.59
N ASP A 102 -10.98 7.60 24.16
CA ASP A 102 -10.58 8.32 25.36
C ASP A 102 -10.33 9.81 25.03
N LEU A 103 -10.81 10.69 25.88
CA LEU A 103 -10.59 12.13 25.81
C LEU A 103 -10.45 12.73 27.20
N ALA A 104 -10.20 14.04 27.26
CA ALA A 104 -10.20 14.78 28.51
C ALA A 104 -11.53 14.54 29.25
N GLY A 105 -11.42 13.93 30.43
CA GLY A 105 -12.56 13.73 31.33
C GLY A 105 -13.46 12.53 31.05
N GLY A 106 -13.23 11.70 30.03
CA GLY A 106 -14.04 10.50 29.83
C GLY A 106 -13.82 9.77 28.51
N VAL A 107 -14.82 8.98 28.10
CA VAL A 107 -14.84 8.26 26.84
C VAL A 107 -16.05 8.71 26.01
N LEU A 108 -15.87 8.90 24.71
CA LEU A 108 -16.97 9.15 23.78
C LEU A 108 -17.17 7.97 22.84
N GLU A 109 -18.37 7.86 22.30
CA GLU A 109 -18.73 6.87 21.28
C GLU A 109 -18.70 7.58 19.92
N LEU A 110 -17.73 7.25 19.08
CA LEU A 110 -17.61 7.78 17.71
C LEU A 110 -18.28 6.82 16.73
N HIS A 111 -19.20 7.34 15.93
CA HIS A 111 -19.88 6.61 14.88
C HIS A 111 -19.58 7.25 13.52
N GLU A 112 -19.26 6.44 12.53
CA GLU A 112 -19.18 6.94 11.15
C GLU A 112 -20.57 7.10 10.56
N HIS A 113 -20.84 8.27 9.98
CA HIS A 113 -22.11 8.53 9.35
C HIS A 113 -22.07 9.78 8.46
N ALA A 114 -22.66 9.74 7.27
CA ALA A 114 -22.61 10.84 6.31
C ALA A 114 -23.58 12.00 6.64
N PHE A 115 -23.51 12.57 7.85
CA PHE A 115 -24.21 13.82 8.15
C PHE A 115 -23.51 15.02 7.47
N GLY A 116 -24.29 16.02 7.07
CA GLY A 116 -23.75 17.33 6.72
C GLY A 116 -23.12 17.48 5.34
N LEU A 117 -23.37 16.57 4.40
CA LEU A 117 -23.39 16.97 2.99
C LEU A 117 -24.58 17.92 2.81
N ALA A 118 -24.38 19.09 2.20
CA ALA A 118 -25.53 19.89 1.80
C ALA A 118 -26.35 19.10 0.77
N ASP A 119 -27.67 19.23 0.75
CA ASP A 119 -28.54 18.52 -0.20
C ASP A 119 -28.08 18.69 -1.66
N ALA A 120 -27.54 19.87 -1.99
CA ALA A 120 -26.97 20.15 -3.30
C ALA A 120 -25.68 19.37 -3.57
N ASP A 121 -24.79 19.26 -2.58
CA ASP A 121 -23.53 18.51 -2.69
C ASP A 121 -23.81 17.01 -2.83
N ALA A 122 -24.71 16.47 -2.01
CA ALA A 122 -25.14 15.07 -2.08
C ALA A 122 -25.71 14.75 -3.47
N ARG A 123 -26.65 15.55 -3.98
CA ARG A 123 -27.21 15.37 -5.33
C ARG A 123 -26.18 15.51 -6.43
N LEU A 124 -25.16 16.36 -6.27
CA LEU A 124 -24.09 16.50 -7.24
C LEU A 124 -23.25 15.22 -7.31
N LEU A 125 -22.87 14.69 -6.16
CA LEU A 125 -22.07 13.46 -6.04
C LEU A 125 -22.85 12.22 -6.49
N ASP A 126 -24.10 12.09 -6.06
CA ASP A 126 -24.99 11.01 -6.52
C ASP A 126 -25.14 11.05 -8.04
N GLY A 127 -25.41 12.23 -8.60
CA GLY A 127 -25.51 12.39 -10.05
C GLY A 127 -24.21 12.12 -10.81
N ALA A 128 -23.04 12.33 -10.20
CA ALA A 128 -21.76 11.94 -10.80
C ALA A 128 -21.53 10.43 -10.72
N ALA A 129 -21.91 9.80 -9.61
CA ALA A 129 -21.87 8.35 -9.45
C ALA A 129 -22.80 7.65 -10.46
N ASP A 130 -24.02 8.15 -10.65
CA ASP A 130 -24.97 7.62 -11.64
C ASP A 130 -24.41 7.69 -13.08
N VAL A 131 -23.77 8.80 -13.44
CA VAL A 131 -23.10 8.98 -14.75
C VAL A 131 -21.95 7.97 -14.91
N ALA A 132 -21.19 7.72 -13.85
CA ALA A 132 -20.12 6.73 -13.86
C ALA A 132 -20.65 5.29 -13.98
N GLU A 133 -21.76 4.96 -13.31
CA GLU A 133 -22.44 3.68 -13.45
C GLU A 133 -22.97 3.45 -14.87
N ALA A 134 -23.39 4.52 -15.56
CA ALA A 134 -23.70 4.46 -16.99
C ALA A 134 -22.46 4.29 -17.91
N GLY A 135 -21.27 4.13 -17.34
CA GLY A 135 -20.00 3.92 -18.07
C GLY A 135 -19.33 5.20 -18.57
N GLN A 136 -19.90 6.38 -18.28
CA GLN A 136 -19.39 7.67 -18.75
C GLN A 136 -18.37 8.25 -17.75
N ILE A 137 -17.25 7.57 -17.58
CA ILE A 137 -16.25 7.89 -16.55
C ILE A 137 -15.68 9.31 -16.70
N ASP A 138 -15.38 9.73 -17.94
CA ASP A 138 -14.82 11.06 -18.20
C ASP A 138 -15.79 12.20 -17.84
N ALA A 139 -17.09 12.02 -18.14
CA ALA A 139 -18.13 13.00 -17.80
C ALA A 139 -18.36 13.07 -16.28
N ALA A 140 -18.30 11.93 -15.59
CA ALA A 140 -18.36 11.90 -14.13
C ALA A 140 -17.16 12.61 -13.51
N LEU A 141 -15.94 12.37 -14.03
CA LEU A 141 -14.72 13.06 -13.59
C LEU A 141 -14.83 14.57 -13.81
N GLU A 142 -15.27 15.03 -14.99
CA GLU A 142 -15.44 16.46 -15.27
C GLU A 142 -16.39 17.13 -14.25
N ARG A 143 -17.50 16.45 -13.92
CA ARG A 143 -18.48 16.96 -12.95
C ARG A 143 -17.89 17.07 -11.53
N VAL A 144 -17.17 16.04 -11.09
CA VAL A 144 -16.56 16.01 -9.74
C VAL A 144 -15.38 16.98 -9.65
N GLU A 145 -14.52 17.04 -10.66
CA GLU A 145 -13.38 17.97 -10.71
C GLU A 145 -13.85 19.43 -10.79
N GLY A 146 -14.91 19.71 -11.56
CA GLY A 146 -15.55 21.02 -11.58
C GLY A 146 -16.11 21.45 -10.23
N PHE A 147 -16.54 20.51 -9.39
CA PHE A 147 -16.96 20.76 -8.01
C PHE A 147 -15.75 20.97 -7.08
N LEU A 148 -14.74 20.11 -7.17
CA LEU A 148 -13.49 20.22 -6.40
C LEU A 148 -12.72 21.51 -6.68
N ALA A 149 -12.81 22.06 -7.89
CA ALA A 149 -12.23 23.36 -8.22
C ALA A 149 -12.78 24.51 -7.34
N ARG A 150 -14.01 24.39 -6.85
CA ARG A 150 -14.64 25.35 -5.91
C ARG A 150 -14.54 24.90 -4.45
N HIS A 151 -14.45 23.60 -4.22
CA HIS A 151 -14.42 22.98 -2.89
C HIS A 151 -13.23 22.00 -2.79
N PRO A 152 -11.98 22.50 -2.77
CA PRO A 152 -10.78 21.66 -2.93
C PRO A 152 -10.57 20.65 -1.79
N ASP A 153 -11.10 20.95 -0.60
CA ASP A 153 -10.99 20.11 0.60
C ASP A 153 -12.27 19.28 0.85
N HIS A 154 -13.20 19.19 -0.12
CA HIS A 154 -14.42 18.40 0.03
C HIS A 154 -14.13 16.90 -0.10
N THR A 155 -13.91 16.25 1.03
CA THR A 155 -13.36 14.88 1.09
C THR A 155 -14.23 13.80 0.46
N ALA A 156 -15.56 13.92 0.51
CA ALA A 156 -16.43 12.98 -0.18
C ALA A 156 -16.30 13.07 -1.72
N ALA A 157 -16.00 14.27 -2.23
CA ALA A 157 -15.78 14.49 -3.65
C ALA A 157 -14.37 13.99 -4.05
N LEU A 158 -13.36 14.22 -3.22
CA LEU A 158 -12.01 13.66 -3.39
C LEU A 158 -12.04 12.12 -3.42
N ALA A 159 -12.81 11.49 -2.53
CA ALA A 159 -12.95 10.04 -2.48
C ALA A 159 -13.67 9.48 -3.72
N LEU A 160 -14.69 10.18 -4.23
CA LEU A 160 -15.34 9.81 -5.49
C LEU A 160 -14.40 9.99 -6.69
N ALA A 161 -13.67 11.11 -6.77
CA ALA A 161 -12.66 11.33 -7.80
C ALA A 161 -11.60 10.22 -7.80
N ALA A 162 -11.14 9.80 -6.62
CA ALA A 162 -10.20 8.68 -6.48
C ALA A 162 -10.74 7.38 -7.11
N GLU A 163 -12.00 7.06 -6.84
CA GLU A 163 -12.66 5.88 -7.43
C GLU A 163 -12.75 5.97 -8.95
N LEU A 164 -13.17 7.13 -9.46
CA LEU A 164 -13.32 7.36 -10.90
C LEU A 164 -11.97 7.30 -11.63
N HIS A 165 -10.93 7.90 -11.07
CA HIS A 165 -9.57 7.75 -11.60
C HIS A 165 -9.09 6.29 -11.55
N GLY A 166 -9.45 5.52 -10.52
CA GLY A 166 -9.19 4.09 -10.43
C GLY A 166 -9.83 3.31 -11.58
N ARG A 167 -11.12 3.59 -11.87
CA ARG A 167 -11.86 3.02 -13.01
C ARG A 167 -11.25 3.42 -14.36
N ALA A 168 -10.76 4.66 -14.47
CA ALA A 168 -10.02 5.17 -15.63
C ALA A 168 -8.57 4.65 -15.72
N ARG A 169 -8.14 3.74 -14.82
CA ARG A 169 -6.77 3.20 -14.73
C ARG A 169 -5.68 4.25 -14.44
N GLN A 170 -6.07 5.44 -13.98
CA GLN A 170 -5.18 6.54 -13.59
C GLN A 170 -4.79 6.37 -12.11
N ARG A 171 -4.03 5.31 -11.83
CA ARG A 171 -3.69 4.85 -10.46
C ARG A 171 -2.98 5.91 -9.61
N GLY A 172 -2.13 6.73 -10.23
CA GLY A 172 -1.40 7.81 -9.55
C GLY A 172 -2.34 8.89 -9.02
N GLU A 173 -3.24 9.38 -9.87
CA GLU A 173 -4.27 10.36 -9.50
C GLU A 173 -5.23 9.78 -8.46
N ALA A 174 -5.68 8.54 -8.65
CA ALA A 174 -6.54 7.86 -7.69
C ALA A 174 -5.93 7.85 -6.28
N LEU A 175 -4.65 7.46 -6.17
CA LEU A 175 -3.93 7.45 -4.91
C LEU A 175 -3.74 8.87 -4.34
N ALA A 176 -3.40 9.85 -5.17
CA ALA A 176 -3.23 11.23 -4.72
C ALA A 176 -4.51 11.83 -4.14
N ARG A 177 -5.66 11.60 -4.80
CA ARG A 177 -6.98 12.07 -4.35
C ARG A 177 -7.39 11.45 -3.03
N ILE A 178 -7.24 10.13 -2.86
CA ILE A 178 -7.62 9.46 -1.61
C ILE A 178 -6.67 9.79 -0.46
N GLU A 179 -5.37 9.94 -0.71
CA GLU A 179 -4.41 10.43 0.30
C GLU A 179 -4.80 11.84 0.77
N HIS A 180 -5.24 12.70 -0.15
CA HIS A 180 -5.72 14.03 0.23
C HIS A 180 -6.98 13.95 1.11
N ALA A 181 -7.94 13.10 0.76
CA ALA A 181 -9.15 12.89 1.57
C ALA A 181 -8.82 12.35 2.97
N VAL A 182 -7.91 11.36 3.09
CA VAL A 182 -7.49 10.77 4.36
C VAL A 182 -6.70 11.76 5.22
N ALA A 183 -5.88 12.62 4.62
CA ALA A 183 -5.16 13.65 5.36
C ALA A 183 -6.10 14.68 6.02
N ILE A 184 -7.28 14.88 5.45
CA ILE A 184 -8.31 15.78 6.00
C ILE A 184 -9.24 15.02 6.95
N GLU A 185 -9.69 13.82 6.59
CA GLU A 185 -10.61 12.96 7.36
C GLU A 185 -9.96 11.59 7.66
N PRO A 186 -9.02 11.53 8.62
CA PRO A 186 -8.27 10.30 8.91
C PRO A 186 -9.08 9.24 9.66
N ASN A 187 -10.27 9.60 10.16
CA ASN A 187 -11.06 8.76 11.06
C ASN A 187 -12.21 8.00 10.36
N LEU A 188 -12.25 7.98 9.02
CA LEU A 188 -13.22 7.21 8.23
C LEU A 188 -12.64 5.87 7.77
N SER A 189 -13.29 4.77 8.16
CA SER A 189 -12.89 3.43 7.75
C SER A 189 -12.95 3.28 6.23
N THR A 190 -13.99 3.83 5.60
CA THR A 190 -14.18 3.79 4.15
C THR A 190 -13.03 4.44 3.38
N TYR A 191 -12.46 5.54 3.88
CA TYR A 191 -11.32 6.21 3.22
C TYR A 191 -10.04 5.43 3.43
N ALA A 192 -9.82 4.88 4.63
CA ALA A 192 -8.67 4.04 4.89
C ALA A 192 -8.66 2.76 4.03
N LEU A 193 -9.81 2.10 3.84
CA LEU A 193 -9.95 0.96 2.93
C LEU A 193 -9.71 1.37 1.47
N ARG A 194 -10.34 2.47 1.00
CA ARG A 194 -10.14 2.98 -0.36
C ARG A 194 -8.68 3.34 -0.62
N ARG A 195 -7.98 3.90 0.37
CA ARG A 195 -6.54 4.18 0.30
C ARG A 195 -5.74 2.89 0.10
N ALA A 196 -5.98 1.86 0.90
CA ALA A 196 -5.33 0.57 0.75
C ALA A 196 -5.61 -0.06 -0.64
N THR A 197 -6.85 0.02 -1.14
CA THR A 197 -7.20 -0.42 -2.49
C THR A 197 -6.44 0.35 -3.58
N CYS A 198 -6.40 1.68 -3.50
CA CYS A 198 -5.66 2.51 -4.44
C CYS A 198 -4.15 2.21 -4.42
N MET A 199 -3.58 1.96 -3.23
CA MET A 199 -2.19 1.53 -3.10
C MET A 199 -1.95 0.19 -3.80
N LEU A 200 -2.84 -0.78 -3.61
CA LEU A 200 -2.74 -2.09 -4.23
C LEU A 200 -2.83 -2.00 -5.76
N ASP A 201 -3.77 -1.21 -6.28
CA ASP A 201 -3.91 -0.95 -7.71
C ASP A 201 -2.70 -0.24 -8.29
N ALA A 202 -2.10 0.70 -7.55
CA ALA A 202 -0.84 1.35 -7.88
C ALA A 202 0.39 0.42 -7.75
N GLY A 203 0.20 -0.86 -7.43
CA GLY A 203 1.26 -1.87 -7.29
C GLY A 203 1.99 -1.81 -5.94
N ARG A 204 1.60 -0.91 -5.02
CA ARG A 204 2.25 -0.69 -3.73
C ARG A 204 1.72 -1.65 -2.66
N ALA A 205 1.79 -2.95 -2.93
CA ALA A 205 1.19 -3.99 -2.08
C ALA A 205 1.75 -4.00 -0.64
N LEU A 206 3.04 -3.69 -0.45
CA LEU A 206 3.65 -3.60 0.88
C LEU A 206 3.09 -2.43 1.70
N ALA A 207 2.92 -1.26 1.08
CA ALA A 207 2.32 -0.11 1.73
C ALA A 207 0.84 -0.36 2.07
N ALA A 208 0.10 -1.00 1.16
CA ALA A 208 -1.27 -1.43 1.40
C ALA A 208 -1.36 -2.37 2.61
N ALA A 209 -0.44 -3.33 2.75
CA ALA A 209 -0.39 -4.25 3.89
C ALA A 209 -0.19 -3.51 5.22
N SER A 210 0.68 -2.50 5.25
CA SER A 210 0.88 -1.67 6.44
C SER A 210 -0.39 -0.90 6.82
N VAL A 211 -1.02 -0.24 5.84
CA VAL A 211 -2.27 0.50 6.07
C VAL A 211 -3.39 -0.43 6.54
N LEU A 212 -3.48 -1.64 5.99
CA LEU A 212 -4.45 -2.65 6.41
C LEU A 212 -4.20 -3.17 7.82
N ALA A 213 -2.94 -3.32 8.24
CA ALA A 213 -2.61 -3.71 9.60
C ALA A 213 -3.08 -2.66 10.61
N ASP A 214 -2.79 -1.37 10.34
CA ASP A 214 -3.25 -0.26 11.15
C ASP A 214 -4.79 -0.15 11.14
N PHE A 215 -5.39 -0.36 9.96
CA PHE A 215 -6.84 -0.37 9.78
C PHE A 215 -7.51 -1.45 10.64
N ARG A 216 -7.02 -2.70 10.61
CA ARG A 216 -7.59 -3.81 11.39
C ARG A 216 -7.48 -3.57 12.90
N HIS A 217 -6.46 -2.82 13.33
CA HIS A 217 -6.35 -2.38 14.72
C HIS A 217 -7.40 -1.31 15.07
N ALA A 218 -7.60 -0.33 14.19
CA ALA A 218 -8.55 0.76 14.40
C ALA A 218 -10.02 0.35 14.21
N PHE A 219 -10.30 -0.60 13.32
CA PHE A 219 -11.61 -1.06 12.88
C PHE A 219 -11.69 -2.59 12.85
N PRO A 220 -11.65 -3.27 14.01
CA PRO A 220 -11.72 -4.72 14.07
C PRO A 220 -13.08 -5.24 13.56
N GLY A 221 -13.06 -6.39 12.88
CA GLY A 221 -14.26 -7.08 12.40
C GLY A 221 -14.90 -6.52 11.12
N GLU A 222 -14.17 -5.68 10.37
CA GLU A 222 -14.57 -5.19 9.04
C GLU A 222 -14.41 -6.28 7.97
N PRO A 223 -15.51 -6.78 7.36
CA PRO A 223 -15.44 -7.90 6.42
C PRO A 223 -14.62 -7.58 5.16
N ASP A 224 -14.75 -6.35 4.64
CA ASP A 224 -14.06 -5.91 3.41
C ASP A 224 -12.53 -5.89 3.59
N ALA A 225 -12.05 -5.70 4.82
CA ALA A 225 -10.62 -5.71 5.12
C ALA A 225 -10.01 -7.10 4.94
N ALA A 226 -10.76 -8.18 5.22
CA ALA A 226 -10.27 -9.55 5.04
C ALA A 226 -10.07 -9.86 3.55
N ILE A 227 -11.03 -9.51 2.69
CA ILE A 227 -10.91 -9.67 1.23
C ILE A 227 -9.75 -8.85 0.67
N LEU A 228 -9.60 -7.60 1.11
CA LEU A 228 -8.48 -6.77 0.67
C LEU A 228 -7.12 -7.31 1.18
N ALA A 229 -7.09 -7.90 2.38
CA ALA A 229 -5.91 -8.58 2.90
C ALA A 229 -5.54 -9.83 2.06
N VAL A 230 -6.51 -10.63 1.61
CA VAL A 230 -6.28 -11.73 0.66
C VAL A 230 -5.59 -11.21 -0.60
N HIS A 231 -6.15 -10.20 -1.25
CA HIS A 231 -5.57 -9.63 -2.48
C HIS A 231 -4.18 -9.03 -2.24
N THR A 232 -3.98 -8.39 -1.09
CA THR A 232 -2.69 -7.78 -0.72
C THR A 232 -1.62 -8.85 -0.52
N ALA A 233 -1.92 -9.92 0.22
CA ALA A 233 -1.02 -11.04 0.43
C ALA A 233 -0.68 -11.77 -0.88
N LEU A 234 -1.69 -11.98 -1.73
CA LEU A 234 -1.51 -12.53 -3.07
C LEU A 234 -0.54 -11.70 -3.94
N ARG A 235 -0.67 -10.37 -3.95
CA ARG A 235 0.22 -9.45 -4.68
C ARG A 235 1.63 -9.33 -4.09
N ARG A 236 1.83 -9.85 -2.87
CA ARG A 236 3.14 -9.96 -2.21
C ARG A 236 3.77 -11.34 -2.39
N GLY A 237 3.13 -12.26 -3.12
CA GLY A 237 3.61 -13.64 -3.26
C GLY A 237 3.46 -14.47 -1.97
N GLN A 238 2.48 -14.14 -1.10
CA GLN A 238 2.29 -14.75 0.22
C GLN A 238 0.98 -15.56 0.30
N PRO A 239 0.89 -16.71 -0.39
CA PRO A 239 -0.34 -17.50 -0.46
C PRO A 239 -0.83 -18.04 0.89
N GLU A 240 0.07 -18.33 1.83
CA GLU A 240 -0.30 -18.79 3.18
C GLU A 240 -0.90 -17.67 4.04
N GLU A 241 -0.45 -16.42 3.86
CA GLU A 241 -1.08 -15.26 4.49
C GLU A 241 -2.45 -14.98 3.85
N ALA A 242 -2.56 -15.12 2.53
CA ALA A 242 -3.82 -15.01 1.82
C ALA A 242 -4.83 -16.09 2.26
N ARG A 243 -4.38 -17.33 2.49
CA ARG A 243 -5.23 -18.41 3.02
C ARG A 243 -5.79 -18.05 4.40
N ARG A 244 -4.93 -17.65 5.33
CA ARG A 244 -5.33 -17.22 6.68
C ARG A 244 -6.34 -16.06 6.65
N ALA A 245 -6.12 -15.07 5.77
CA ALA A 245 -7.06 -13.96 5.61
C ALA A 245 -8.41 -14.41 5.02
N LEU A 246 -8.42 -15.40 4.11
CA LEU A 246 -9.65 -15.96 3.56
C LEU A 246 -10.47 -16.70 4.63
N ASP A 247 -9.80 -17.38 5.56
CA ASP A 247 -10.45 -18.11 6.67
C ASP A 247 -11.20 -17.16 7.64
N GLU A 248 -10.87 -15.86 7.64
CA GLU A 248 -11.57 -14.83 8.41
C GLU A 248 -12.89 -14.38 7.75
N VAL A 249 -13.16 -14.76 6.50
CA VAL A 249 -14.35 -14.31 5.75
C VAL A 249 -15.55 -15.19 6.10
N ALA A 250 -16.56 -14.59 6.75
CA ALA A 250 -17.64 -15.31 7.45
C ALA A 250 -18.66 -16.05 6.56
N ALA A 251 -18.77 -15.75 5.26
CA ALA A 251 -19.83 -16.31 4.41
C ALA A 251 -19.30 -16.82 3.06
N PRO A 252 -19.41 -18.13 2.74
CA PRO A 252 -19.02 -18.67 1.44
C PRO A 252 -19.83 -18.02 0.32
N THR A 253 -19.16 -17.25 -0.51
CA THR A 253 -19.70 -16.67 -1.75
C THR A 253 -18.94 -17.23 -2.95
N PRO A 254 -19.48 -17.14 -4.18
CA PRO A 254 -18.72 -17.51 -5.39
C PRO A 254 -17.35 -16.82 -5.46
N VAL A 255 -17.27 -15.58 -4.99
CA VAL A 255 -16.03 -14.80 -4.86
C VAL A 255 -14.99 -15.51 -3.99
N ILE A 256 -15.41 -16.13 -2.88
CA ILE A 256 -14.49 -16.87 -2.00
C ILE A 256 -13.92 -18.12 -2.68
N ALA A 257 -14.72 -18.84 -3.47
CA ALA A 257 -14.25 -19.99 -4.23
C ALA A 257 -13.22 -19.58 -5.30
N GLU A 258 -13.46 -18.44 -5.98
CA GLU A 258 -12.50 -17.86 -6.93
C GLU A 258 -11.20 -17.44 -6.25
N LEU A 259 -11.28 -16.78 -5.08
CA LEU A 259 -10.12 -16.42 -4.27
C LEU A 259 -9.35 -17.64 -3.78
N ALA A 260 -10.03 -18.70 -3.34
CA ALA A 260 -9.38 -19.95 -2.95
C ALA A 260 -8.60 -20.58 -4.11
N SER A 261 -9.17 -20.58 -5.32
CA SER A 261 -8.50 -21.07 -6.53
C SER A 261 -7.29 -20.22 -6.92
N LEU A 262 -7.38 -18.89 -6.75
CA LEU A 262 -6.25 -17.97 -6.93
C LEU A 262 -5.13 -18.24 -5.92
N ILE A 263 -5.47 -18.45 -4.65
CA ILE A 263 -4.51 -18.82 -3.59
C ILE A 263 -3.82 -20.13 -3.93
N ASP A 264 -4.54 -21.15 -4.39
CA ASP A 264 -3.94 -22.43 -4.75
C ASP A 264 -2.98 -22.31 -5.95
N ARG A 265 -3.29 -21.44 -6.92
CA ARG A 265 -2.38 -21.14 -8.03
C ARG A 265 -1.12 -20.43 -7.55
N ALA A 266 -1.27 -19.42 -6.69
CA ALA A 266 -0.14 -18.71 -6.10
C ALA A 266 0.73 -19.64 -5.24
N ALA A 267 0.12 -20.53 -4.43
CA ALA A 267 0.82 -21.54 -3.64
C ALA A 267 1.65 -22.48 -4.50
N ARG A 268 1.10 -22.97 -5.62
CA ARG A 268 1.85 -23.82 -6.57
C ARG A 268 3.00 -23.07 -7.23
N ALA A 269 2.80 -21.81 -7.63
CA ALA A 269 3.86 -20.99 -8.22
C ALA A 269 4.99 -20.74 -7.21
N SER A 270 4.65 -20.34 -5.98
CA SER A 270 5.59 -20.13 -4.88
C SER A 270 6.37 -21.41 -4.54
N ALA A 271 5.71 -22.58 -4.51
CA ALA A 271 6.37 -23.86 -4.26
C ALA A 271 7.40 -24.22 -5.34
N LEU A 272 7.16 -23.89 -6.63
CA LEU A 272 8.14 -24.08 -7.69
C LEU A 272 9.38 -23.21 -7.47
N VAL A 273 9.20 -21.93 -7.11
CA VAL A 273 10.31 -21.01 -6.81
C VAL A 273 11.10 -21.46 -5.58
N ALA A 274 10.42 -21.88 -4.51
CA ALA A 274 11.06 -22.41 -3.31
C ALA A 274 11.86 -23.69 -3.60
N GLY A 275 11.33 -24.57 -4.46
CA GLY A 275 12.04 -25.76 -4.94
C GLY A 275 13.32 -25.44 -5.69
N LEU A 276 13.29 -24.41 -6.56
CA LEU A 276 14.49 -23.92 -7.25
C LEU A 276 15.51 -23.32 -6.26
N ALA A 277 15.05 -22.51 -5.30
CA ALA A 277 15.91 -21.92 -4.28
C ALA A 277 16.68 -22.99 -3.49
N ALA A 278 16.00 -24.08 -3.11
CA ALA A 278 16.59 -25.19 -2.36
C ALA A 278 17.66 -25.98 -3.13
N GLN A 279 17.55 -26.07 -4.45
CA GLN A 279 18.49 -26.80 -5.29
C GLN A 279 19.69 -25.96 -5.76
N ARG A 280 19.64 -24.64 -5.50
CA ARG A 280 20.58 -23.69 -6.08
C ARG A 280 21.94 -23.73 -5.40
N ARG A 281 23.00 -23.75 -6.20
CA ARG A 281 24.37 -23.57 -5.74
C ARG A 281 24.87 -22.16 -6.11
N PRO A 282 25.47 -21.41 -5.17
CA PRO A 282 26.05 -20.10 -5.47
C PRO A 282 27.07 -20.17 -6.63
N GLY A 283 27.03 -19.20 -7.53
CA GLY A 283 27.99 -19.08 -8.64
C GLY A 283 27.71 -19.91 -9.90
N LEU A 284 26.68 -20.77 -9.89
CA LEU A 284 26.21 -21.45 -11.10
C LEU A 284 25.03 -20.67 -11.73
N GLY A 285 25.09 -20.49 -13.05
CA GLY A 285 24.00 -19.88 -13.82
C GLY A 285 22.72 -20.72 -13.77
N LEU A 286 21.59 -20.09 -14.04
CA LEU A 286 20.29 -20.78 -14.13
C LEU A 286 20.28 -21.74 -15.33
N THR A 287 19.95 -23.02 -15.07
CA THR A 287 19.83 -24.06 -16.09
C THR A 287 18.59 -23.83 -16.98
N ASP A 288 18.54 -24.50 -18.14
CA ASP A 288 17.32 -24.51 -18.99
C ASP A 288 16.08 -24.96 -18.20
N ASP A 289 16.25 -25.99 -17.37
CA ASP A 289 15.18 -26.52 -16.53
C ASP A 289 14.68 -25.48 -15.49
N ALA A 290 15.60 -24.68 -14.94
CA ALA A 290 15.24 -23.61 -14.00
C ALA A 290 14.45 -22.49 -14.70
N LEU A 291 14.85 -22.09 -15.90
CA LEU A 291 14.11 -21.11 -16.70
C LEU A 291 12.70 -21.62 -17.05
N ALA A 292 12.58 -22.87 -17.52
CA ALA A 292 11.29 -23.48 -17.82
C ALA A 292 10.38 -23.56 -16.58
N THR A 293 10.97 -23.84 -15.42
CA THR A 293 10.25 -23.88 -14.15
C THR A 293 9.74 -22.49 -13.74
N LEU A 294 10.55 -21.44 -13.90
CA LEU A 294 10.16 -20.05 -13.62
C LEU A 294 9.07 -19.57 -14.59
N GLN A 295 9.15 -19.94 -15.87
CA GLN A 295 8.10 -19.65 -16.86
C GLN A 295 6.78 -20.32 -16.47
N ARG A 296 6.82 -21.59 -16.08
CA ARG A 296 5.65 -22.31 -15.58
C ARG A 296 5.07 -21.67 -14.31
N ALA A 297 5.91 -21.22 -13.39
CA ALA A 297 5.46 -20.52 -12.19
C ALA A 297 4.75 -19.20 -12.55
N HIS A 298 5.30 -18.44 -13.50
CA HIS A 298 4.68 -17.20 -14.01
C HIS A 298 3.34 -17.45 -14.70
N GLU A 299 3.24 -18.50 -15.54
CA GLU A 299 1.99 -18.90 -16.17
C GLU A 299 0.91 -19.31 -15.16
N LEU A 300 1.31 -19.97 -14.07
CA LEU A 300 0.40 -20.31 -12.98
C LEU A 300 -0.09 -19.06 -12.24
N TYR A 301 0.81 -18.10 -11.98
CA TYR A 301 0.49 -16.91 -11.21
C TYR A 301 1.44 -15.72 -11.49
N ALA A 302 1.08 -14.88 -12.47
CA ALA A 302 1.85 -13.73 -12.96
C ALA A 302 1.75 -12.46 -12.08
N LEU A 303 1.62 -12.62 -10.76
CA LEU A 303 1.52 -11.50 -9.81
C LEU A 303 2.44 -11.68 -8.59
N ASP A 304 3.23 -12.75 -8.55
CA ASP A 304 4.21 -13.00 -7.50
C ASP A 304 5.54 -12.29 -7.83
N PRO A 305 5.97 -11.30 -7.03
CA PRO A 305 7.20 -10.57 -7.29
C PRO A 305 8.44 -11.47 -7.33
N ALA A 306 8.48 -12.55 -6.54
CA ALA A 306 9.60 -13.46 -6.48
C ALA A 306 9.73 -14.28 -7.77
N VAL A 307 8.60 -14.68 -8.35
CA VAL A 307 8.56 -15.36 -9.65
C VAL A 307 9.08 -14.43 -10.74
N ASP A 308 8.50 -13.23 -10.85
CA ASP A 308 8.77 -12.31 -11.96
C ASP A 308 10.21 -11.78 -11.96
N VAL A 309 10.74 -11.42 -10.79
CA VAL A 309 12.12 -10.96 -10.64
C VAL A 309 13.11 -12.05 -11.06
N ASN A 310 12.95 -13.26 -10.53
CA ASN A 310 13.87 -14.35 -10.80
C ASN A 310 13.75 -14.84 -12.26
N LEU A 311 12.54 -14.86 -12.82
CA LEU A 311 12.34 -15.11 -14.24
C LEU A 311 13.03 -14.06 -15.11
N ALA A 312 12.92 -12.77 -14.75
CA ALA A 312 13.56 -11.72 -15.52
C ALA A 312 15.09 -11.81 -15.50
N PHE A 313 15.69 -12.18 -14.36
CA PHE A 313 17.13 -12.44 -14.29
C PHE A 313 17.55 -13.63 -15.16
N ALA A 314 16.75 -14.70 -15.16
CA ALA A 314 16.97 -15.87 -16.01
C ALA A 314 16.94 -15.48 -17.50
N LEU A 315 15.92 -14.72 -17.91
CA LEU A 315 15.74 -14.25 -19.30
C LEU A 315 16.87 -13.33 -19.74
N ARG A 316 17.30 -12.38 -18.89
CA ARG A 316 18.46 -11.54 -19.15
C ARG A 316 19.71 -12.37 -19.41
N ASP A 317 19.97 -13.38 -18.59
CA ASP A 317 21.16 -14.23 -18.75
C ASP A 317 21.12 -15.06 -20.04
N ARG A 318 19.93 -15.26 -20.64
CA ARG A 318 19.75 -15.84 -21.98
C ARG A 318 19.75 -14.83 -23.12
N GLY A 319 19.86 -13.55 -22.82
CA GLY A 319 19.83 -12.49 -23.82
C GLY A 319 18.42 -12.04 -24.24
N ASP A 320 17.36 -12.56 -23.62
CA ASP A 320 16.00 -12.04 -23.82
C ASP A 320 15.78 -10.79 -22.95
N PHE A 321 16.50 -9.74 -23.32
CA PHE A 321 16.45 -8.46 -22.62
C PHE A 321 15.09 -7.78 -22.77
N ALA A 322 14.35 -8.06 -23.84
CA ALA A 322 13.05 -7.47 -24.07
C ALA A 322 12.07 -7.91 -22.99
N ARG A 323 11.87 -9.22 -22.85
CA ARG A 323 10.96 -9.76 -21.83
C ARG A 323 11.47 -9.50 -20.42
N ALA A 324 12.78 -9.55 -20.19
CA ALA A 324 13.36 -9.23 -18.89
C ALA A 324 13.03 -7.79 -18.45
N THR A 325 13.15 -6.79 -19.34
CA THR A 325 12.81 -5.40 -18.98
C THR A 325 11.32 -5.19 -18.69
N GLU A 326 10.42 -5.91 -19.38
CA GLU A 326 8.98 -5.83 -19.12
C GLU A 326 8.67 -6.28 -17.69
N LEU A 327 9.18 -7.44 -17.28
CA LEU A 327 8.99 -7.99 -15.94
C LEU A 327 9.64 -7.12 -14.86
N LEU A 328 10.91 -6.71 -15.04
CA LEU A 328 11.61 -5.88 -14.05
C LEU A 328 10.95 -4.52 -13.84
N THR A 329 10.42 -3.91 -14.91
CA THR A 329 9.71 -2.63 -14.81
C THR A 329 8.39 -2.79 -14.06
N MET A 330 7.66 -3.88 -14.33
CA MET A 330 6.37 -4.16 -13.67
C MET A 330 6.56 -4.45 -12.17
N VAL A 331 7.58 -5.22 -11.82
CA VAL A 331 7.76 -5.75 -10.47
C VAL A 331 8.45 -4.77 -9.51
N ALA A 332 9.15 -3.75 -10.03
CA ALA A 332 9.86 -2.76 -9.21
C ALA A 332 8.97 -2.03 -8.18
N GLY A 333 7.65 -1.94 -8.41
CA GLY A 333 6.70 -1.38 -7.45
C GLY A 333 6.18 -2.35 -6.39
N ALA A 334 6.35 -3.66 -6.61
CA ALA A 334 5.78 -4.73 -5.80
C ALA A 334 6.80 -5.45 -4.90
N VAL A 335 8.10 -5.32 -5.19
CA VAL A 335 9.16 -5.84 -4.31
C VAL A 335 9.36 -4.95 -3.08
N ASP A 336 9.93 -5.54 -2.04
CA ASP A 336 10.38 -4.80 -0.86
C ASP A 336 11.38 -3.69 -1.28
N PRO A 337 11.28 -2.47 -0.71
CA PRO A 337 12.16 -1.33 -1.03
C PRO A 337 13.65 -1.64 -1.04
N GLN A 338 14.11 -2.57 -0.19
CA GLN A 338 15.52 -3.00 -0.18
C GLN A 338 15.98 -3.65 -1.50
N TRP A 339 15.06 -4.27 -2.24
CA TRP A 339 15.35 -4.96 -3.51
C TRP A 339 15.17 -4.06 -4.74
N VAL A 340 14.54 -2.89 -4.58
CA VAL A 340 14.27 -1.98 -5.71
C VAL A 340 15.55 -1.52 -6.41
N PRO A 341 16.66 -1.15 -5.72
CA PRO A 341 17.92 -0.83 -6.39
C PRO A 341 18.44 -1.97 -7.26
N TYR A 342 18.34 -3.22 -6.79
CA TYR A 342 18.78 -4.41 -7.51
C TYR A 342 17.94 -4.69 -8.76
N VAL A 343 16.62 -4.57 -8.65
CA VAL A 343 15.68 -4.72 -9.77
C VAL A 343 15.92 -3.63 -10.82
N ARG A 344 16.04 -2.36 -10.38
CA ARG A 344 16.29 -1.22 -11.27
C ARG A 344 17.65 -1.28 -11.95
N MET A 345 18.71 -1.64 -11.23
CA MET A 345 20.04 -1.77 -11.81
C MET A 345 20.07 -2.90 -12.85
N SER A 346 19.42 -4.03 -12.55
CA SER A 346 19.26 -5.11 -13.54
C SER A 346 18.48 -4.66 -14.78
N ALA A 347 17.42 -3.87 -14.61
CA ALA A 347 16.67 -3.30 -15.73
C ALA A 347 17.55 -2.34 -16.57
N ALA A 348 18.39 -1.53 -15.92
CA ALA A 348 19.32 -0.63 -16.59
C ALA A 348 20.29 -1.39 -17.50
N PHE A 349 20.91 -2.47 -17.00
CA PHE A 349 21.77 -3.33 -17.82
C PHE A 349 21.02 -3.96 -19.00
N CYS A 350 19.77 -4.40 -18.81
CA CYS A 350 18.97 -4.93 -19.91
C CYS A 350 18.62 -3.86 -20.96
N PHE A 351 18.26 -2.64 -20.54
CA PHE A 351 18.01 -1.53 -21.48
C PHE A 351 19.28 -1.13 -22.24
N ALA A 352 20.42 -1.08 -21.56
CA ALA A 352 21.71 -0.82 -22.20
C ALA A 352 22.07 -1.89 -23.23
N ALA A 353 21.84 -3.18 -22.92
CA ALA A 353 22.05 -4.26 -23.88
C ALA A 353 21.14 -4.16 -25.12
N ARG A 354 19.98 -3.50 -24.98
CA ARG A 354 19.05 -3.18 -26.07
C ARG A 354 19.33 -1.83 -26.74
N GLN A 355 20.40 -1.14 -26.34
CA GLN A 355 20.76 0.22 -26.82
C GLN A 355 19.70 1.29 -26.51
N ASP A 356 18.82 1.04 -25.52
CA ASP A 356 17.87 2.04 -25.01
C ASP A 356 18.56 2.85 -23.90
N TRP A 357 19.49 3.71 -24.32
CA TRP A 357 20.38 4.45 -23.41
C TRP A 357 19.62 5.35 -22.43
N ALA A 358 18.52 5.97 -22.88
CA ALA A 358 17.72 6.86 -22.06
C ALA A 358 17.05 6.10 -20.89
N ARG A 359 16.46 4.92 -21.16
CA ARG A 359 15.87 4.11 -20.08
C ARG A 359 16.92 3.43 -19.22
N ALA A 360 18.08 3.09 -19.77
CA ALA A 360 19.21 2.60 -18.99
C ALA A 360 19.66 3.65 -17.97
N GLU A 361 19.88 4.89 -18.42
CA GLU A 361 20.28 6.02 -17.59
C GLU A 361 19.26 6.30 -16.49
N ALA A 362 17.97 6.37 -16.85
CA ALA A 362 16.91 6.64 -15.90
C ALA A 362 16.82 5.58 -14.80
N ASN A 363 16.95 4.30 -15.14
CA ASN A 363 16.88 3.22 -14.15
C ASN A 363 18.11 3.17 -13.24
N ALA A 364 19.31 3.35 -13.79
CA ALA A 364 20.53 3.38 -12.98
C ALA A 364 20.59 4.60 -12.06
N SER A 365 20.20 5.77 -12.55
CA SER A 365 20.13 7.00 -11.74
C SER A 365 19.15 6.85 -10.58
N ASN A 366 17.98 6.27 -10.84
CA ASN A 366 17.00 5.96 -9.79
C ASN A 366 17.57 4.97 -8.76
N ALA A 367 18.26 3.92 -9.20
CA ALA A 367 18.89 2.97 -8.28
C ALA A 367 19.96 3.63 -7.41
N LEU A 368 20.85 4.44 -8.00
CA LEU A 368 21.87 5.21 -7.27
C LEU A 368 21.26 6.17 -6.25
N GLN A 369 20.21 6.91 -6.64
CA GLN A 369 19.51 7.82 -5.73
C GLN A 369 18.95 7.10 -4.50
N MET A 370 18.48 5.85 -4.67
CA MET A 370 17.95 5.04 -3.58
C MET A 370 19.05 4.49 -2.66
N LEU A 371 20.23 4.18 -3.21
CA LEU A 371 21.40 3.74 -2.44
C LEU A 371 22.04 4.90 -1.65
N GLY A 372 21.86 6.14 -2.09
CA GLY A 372 22.32 7.34 -1.40
C GLY A 372 23.45 8.06 -2.15
N HIS A 373 24.25 8.82 -1.41
CA HIS A 373 25.32 9.61 -2.03
C HIS A 373 26.45 8.67 -2.50
N PRO A 374 26.96 8.75 -3.75
CA PRO A 374 27.93 7.80 -4.29
C PRO A 374 29.20 7.60 -3.47
N ALA A 375 29.66 8.64 -2.77
CA ALA A 375 30.83 8.57 -1.90
C ALA A 375 30.62 7.73 -0.62
N GLU A 376 29.36 7.48 -0.25
CA GLU A 376 28.95 6.75 0.95
C GLU A 376 28.56 5.30 0.64
N ILE A 377 28.37 4.94 -0.64
CA ILE A 377 27.99 3.59 -1.04
C ILE A 377 29.19 2.65 -0.84
N LEU A 378 29.01 1.65 0.01
CA LEU A 378 30.04 0.62 0.19
C LEU A 378 30.13 -0.25 -1.07
N PRO A 379 31.31 -0.71 -1.48
CA PRO A 379 31.45 -1.57 -2.66
C PRO A 379 30.61 -2.85 -2.61
N ALA A 380 30.31 -3.37 -1.41
CA ALA A 380 29.44 -4.53 -1.21
C ALA A 380 27.94 -4.24 -1.41
N ASP A 381 27.54 -2.98 -1.34
CA ASP A 381 26.14 -2.53 -1.43
C ASP A 381 25.73 -2.13 -2.85
N VAL A 382 26.67 -2.13 -3.79
CA VAL A 382 26.43 -1.76 -5.19
C VAL A 382 25.83 -2.98 -5.90
N PRO A 383 24.57 -2.92 -6.36
CA PRO A 383 23.93 -4.07 -6.98
C PRO A 383 24.71 -4.57 -8.19
N GLY A 384 25.19 -5.81 -8.16
CA GLY A 384 25.82 -6.43 -9.32
C GLY A 384 24.81 -6.94 -10.33
N LEU A 385 25.26 -7.86 -11.19
CA LEU A 385 24.37 -8.60 -12.07
C LEU A 385 23.70 -9.73 -11.27
N VAL A 386 22.61 -9.38 -10.58
CA VAL A 386 21.84 -10.31 -9.76
C VAL A 386 21.32 -11.46 -10.60
N THR A 387 21.52 -12.68 -10.11
CA THR A 387 21.09 -13.93 -10.74
C THR A 387 19.88 -14.53 -10.04
N TRP A 388 19.66 -14.16 -8.78
CA TRP A 388 18.55 -14.64 -7.98
C TRP A 388 18.37 -13.79 -6.73
N ILE A 389 17.13 -13.63 -6.31
CA ILE A 389 16.76 -13.13 -4.98
C ILE A 389 15.93 -14.19 -4.29
N ASP A 390 16.40 -14.59 -3.11
CA ASP A 390 15.66 -15.40 -2.15
C ASP A 390 15.01 -14.43 -1.16
N PHE A 391 13.73 -14.13 -1.40
CA PHE A 391 12.95 -13.19 -0.60
C PHE A 391 12.70 -13.72 0.82
N ASP A 392 12.64 -15.04 1.02
CA ASP A 392 12.41 -15.65 2.34
C ASP A 392 13.66 -15.55 3.22
N ARG A 393 14.83 -15.76 2.63
CA ARG A 393 16.12 -15.63 3.33
C ARG A 393 16.66 -14.22 3.35
N GLY A 394 16.04 -13.31 2.60
CA GLY A 394 16.53 -11.95 2.43
C GLY A 394 17.93 -11.92 1.80
N THR A 395 18.22 -12.78 0.82
CA THR A 395 19.56 -12.87 0.22
C THR A 395 19.50 -12.74 -1.30
N ALA A 396 20.53 -12.15 -1.89
CA ALA A 396 20.72 -12.10 -3.34
C ALA A 396 21.99 -12.86 -3.74
N THR A 397 21.97 -13.50 -4.90
CA THR A 397 23.17 -14.06 -5.53
C THR A 397 23.46 -13.27 -6.79
N GLU A 398 24.72 -12.95 -7.03
CA GLU A 398 25.14 -12.16 -8.17
C GLU A 398 26.23 -12.88 -8.96
N HIS A 399 26.36 -12.52 -10.24
CA HIS A 399 27.59 -12.84 -10.98
C HIS A 399 28.78 -12.11 -10.35
N PRO A 400 30.03 -12.59 -10.55
CA PRO A 400 31.21 -11.88 -10.11
C PRO A 400 31.22 -10.42 -10.58
N PRO A 401 31.67 -9.45 -9.76
CA PRO A 401 31.64 -8.02 -10.10
C PRO A 401 32.31 -7.67 -11.43
N ALA A 402 33.33 -8.44 -11.84
CA ALA A 402 33.99 -8.30 -13.13
C ALA A 402 33.02 -8.41 -14.33
N ARG A 403 31.96 -9.22 -14.21
CA ARG A 403 30.93 -9.34 -15.26
C ARG A 403 30.07 -8.08 -15.35
N ALA A 404 29.72 -7.48 -14.21
CA ALA A 404 29.01 -6.20 -14.18
C ALA A 404 29.86 -5.07 -14.75
N LEU A 405 31.15 -5.04 -14.41
CA LEU A 405 32.11 -4.07 -14.97
C LEU A 405 32.23 -4.20 -16.49
N ALA A 406 32.34 -5.41 -17.02
CA ALA A 406 32.38 -5.64 -18.47
C ALA A 406 31.09 -5.19 -19.18
N ALA A 407 29.92 -5.39 -18.55
CA ALA A 407 28.65 -4.90 -19.07
C ALA A 407 28.58 -3.37 -19.04
N LEU A 408 29.08 -2.74 -17.97
CA LEU A 408 29.17 -1.29 -17.83
C LEU A 408 30.10 -0.67 -18.88
N ASP A 409 31.22 -1.34 -19.20
CA ASP A 409 32.15 -0.94 -20.25
C ASP A 409 31.50 -0.95 -21.64
N ALA A 410 30.74 -2.00 -21.94
CA ALA A 410 29.99 -2.09 -23.19
C ALA A 410 28.92 -0.99 -23.28
N TRP A 411 28.22 -0.73 -22.18
CA TRP A 411 27.24 0.36 -22.10
C TRP A 411 27.91 1.71 -22.32
N SER A 412 28.94 2.05 -21.54
CA SER A 412 29.63 3.34 -21.62
C SER A 412 30.16 3.63 -23.03
N ARG A 413 30.77 2.63 -23.70
CA ARG A 413 31.21 2.77 -25.10
C ARG A 413 30.04 2.98 -26.07
N GLY A 414 29.02 2.12 -26.02
CA GLY A 414 27.88 2.20 -26.94
C GLY A 414 27.09 3.51 -26.79
N ALA A 415 26.94 3.99 -25.56
CA ALA A 415 26.34 5.27 -25.25
C ALA A 415 27.14 6.46 -25.80
N ALA A 416 28.48 6.42 -25.68
CA ALA A 416 29.35 7.45 -26.25
C ALA A 416 29.33 7.46 -27.78
N GLU A 417 29.38 6.29 -28.42
CA GLU A 417 29.28 6.13 -29.88
C GLU A 417 27.94 6.65 -30.43
N ALA A 418 26.85 6.50 -29.65
CA ALA A 418 25.54 7.04 -29.98
C ALA A 418 25.39 8.55 -29.68
N GLY A 419 26.42 9.22 -29.16
CA GLY A 419 26.37 10.64 -28.80
C GLY A 419 25.58 10.95 -27.53
N THR A 420 25.31 9.94 -26.69
CA THR A 420 24.53 10.05 -25.45
C THR A 420 25.32 9.48 -24.27
N PRO A 421 26.47 10.08 -23.87
CA PRO A 421 27.29 9.56 -22.79
C PRO A 421 26.49 9.44 -21.48
N SER A 422 26.68 8.34 -20.76
CA SER A 422 25.93 8.00 -19.54
C SER A 422 26.66 8.49 -18.29
N GLN A 423 26.03 9.40 -17.54
CA GLN A 423 26.57 9.87 -16.26
C GLN A 423 26.54 8.76 -15.22
N ALA A 424 25.50 7.91 -15.26
CA ALA A 424 25.40 6.76 -14.38
C ALA A 424 26.63 5.82 -14.53
N THR A 425 27.12 5.59 -15.75
CA THR A 425 28.31 4.74 -15.96
C THR A 425 29.60 5.33 -15.36
N GLU A 426 29.74 6.66 -15.37
CA GLU A 426 30.89 7.35 -14.75
C GLU A 426 30.89 7.18 -13.23
N VAL A 427 29.71 7.24 -12.60
CA VAL A 427 29.54 7.06 -11.15
C VAL A 427 29.71 5.59 -10.75
N LEU A 428 29.15 4.66 -11.52
CA LEU A 428 29.15 3.23 -11.21
C LEU A 428 30.52 2.57 -11.40
N ARG A 429 31.31 3.05 -12.36
CA ARG A 429 32.62 2.47 -12.70
C ARG A 429 33.56 2.34 -11.49
N PRO A 430 33.91 3.43 -10.77
CA PRO A 430 34.83 3.33 -9.63
C PRO A 430 34.26 2.49 -8.48
N LEU A 431 32.93 2.37 -8.38
CA LEU A 431 32.26 1.54 -7.39
C LEU A 431 32.44 0.04 -7.72
N TYR A 432 32.18 -0.36 -8.97
CA TYR A 432 32.38 -1.75 -9.40
C TYR A 432 33.85 -2.17 -9.44
N GLU A 433 34.78 -1.25 -9.77
CA GLU A 433 36.22 -1.52 -9.69
C GLU A 433 36.67 -1.84 -8.25
N LYS A 434 36.21 -1.04 -7.27
CA LYS A 434 36.44 -1.33 -5.85
C LYS A 434 35.83 -2.67 -5.43
N ALA A 435 34.59 -2.94 -5.85
CA ALA A 435 33.91 -4.19 -5.52
C ALA A 435 34.65 -5.41 -6.08
N ALA A 436 35.13 -5.32 -7.32
CA ALA A 436 35.93 -6.37 -7.96
C ALA A 436 37.28 -6.59 -7.26
N ALA A 437 37.95 -5.52 -6.82
CA ALA A 437 39.21 -5.61 -6.10
C ALA A 437 39.06 -6.29 -4.72
N THR A 438 37.91 -6.13 -4.06
CA THR A 438 37.62 -6.76 -2.76
C THR A 438 37.15 -8.21 -2.85
N PHE A 439 36.83 -8.73 -4.05
CA PHE A 439 36.20 -10.04 -4.27
C PHE A 439 37.15 -11.26 -4.14
N GLY A 440 38.28 -11.15 -3.45
CA GLY A 440 39.32 -12.18 -3.40
C GLY A 440 38.93 -13.52 -2.75
N GLY A 441 38.64 -14.54 -3.57
CA GLY A 441 39.04 -15.94 -3.36
C GLY A 441 38.15 -16.89 -2.52
N ALA A 442 37.20 -16.41 -1.72
CA ALA A 442 36.27 -17.28 -0.99
C ALA A 442 34.84 -17.12 -1.53
N ALA A 443 34.13 -18.24 -1.72
CA ALA A 443 32.71 -18.23 -2.07
C ALA A 443 31.94 -17.39 -1.03
N HIS A 444 31.57 -16.17 -1.41
CA HIS A 444 30.81 -15.29 -0.55
C HIS A 444 29.39 -15.85 -0.46
N ALA A 445 29.01 -16.36 0.71
CA ALA A 445 27.62 -16.31 1.11
C ALA A 445 27.23 -14.83 1.09
N ALA A 446 26.11 -14.54 0.43
CA ALA A 446 25.56 -13.22 0.19
C ALA A 446 25.83 -12.25 1.35
N ALA A 447 26.30 -11.04 1.03
CA ALA A 447 26.13 -9.94 1.96
C ALA A 447 24.65 -9.91 2.37
N ALA A 448 24.37 -9.85 3.67
CA ALA A 448 23.06 -9.42 4.10
C ALA A 448 22.78 -8.08 3.41
N PRO A 449 21.58 -7.87 2.84
CA PRO A 449 21.27 -6.59 2.21
C PRO A 449 21.57 -5.48 3.22
N PRO A 450 22.07 -4.31 2.76
CA PRO A 450 22.41 -3.22 3.65
C PRO A 450 21.23 -2.92 4.58
N GLU A 451 21.53 -2.55 5.84
CA GLU A 451 20.48 -2.04 6.72
C GLU A 451 19.68 -0.97 5.96
N PRO A 452 18.35 -1.00 6.03
CA PRO A 452 17.55 -0.11 5.24
C PRO A 452 17.94 1.34 5.55
N PRO A 453 18.06 2.19 4.52
CA PRO A 453 18.68 3.50 4.64
C PRO A 453 17.99 4.37 5.71
N PRO A 454 18.68 5.34 6.34
CA PRO A 454 18.16 6.11 7.47
C PRO A 454 16.78 6.77 7.23
N TRP A 455 16.42 7.08 5.98
CA TRP A 455 15.10 7.60 5.62
C TRP A 455 13.97 6.56 5.78
N TRP A 456 14.28 5.27 5.69
CA TRP A 456 13.36 4.15 5.99
C TRP A 456 13.08 4.03 7.48
N LYS A 457 14.12 4.16 8.32
CA LYS A 457 13.92 4.26 9.77
C LYS A 457 13.02 5.45 10.11
N ARG A 458 13.13 6.58 9.40
CA ARG A 458 12.22 7.74 9.54
C ARG A 458 10.79 7.48 9.07
N LEU A 459 10.59 6.68 8.02
CA LEU A 459 9.27 6.25 7.53
C LEU A 459 8.57 5.25 8.48
N LEU A 460 9.35 4.44 9.20
CA LEU A 460 8.85 3.53 10.24
C LEU A 460 8.74 4.20 11.63
N SER A 461 9.50 5.27 11.88
CA SER A 461 9.50 6.03 13.15
C SER A 461 8.67 7.31 13.10
N SER A 462 8.06 7.65 11.97
CA SER A 462 6.94 8.60 11.89
C SER A 462 5.61 8.00 12.38
N ARG A 463 5.68 7.07 13.33
CA ARG A 463 4.58 6.67 14.19
C ARG A 463 4.49 7.68 15.33
N PRO A 464 3.35 8.36 15.55
CA PRO A 464 3.05 8.87 16.89
C PRO A 464 2.92 7.72 17.90
#